data_AF-A0A397XW13-F1
#
_entry.id   AF-A0A397XW13-F1
#
_cell.length_a   1.000
_cell.length_b   1.000
_cell.length_c   1.000
_cell.angle_alpha   90.00
_cell.angle_beta   90.00
_cell.angle_gamma   90.00
#
_symmetry.space_group_name_H-M   'P 1'
#
loop_
_entity.id
_entity.type
_entity.pdbx_description
1 polymer ?
#
loop_
_entity_poly.entity_id
_entity_poly.type
_entity_poly.pdbx_seq_one_letter_code
_entity_poly.pdbx_strand_id
1 'polypeptide(L)'
;MAAMRRLLQLVSTAFLTVGARRSYGGLPQSNSKSASSFHYHPVPVVFSRATGSTIWDSEGKRYIDFLAAYSAVNQIIKALQEQVEKLTLSSRAFYNDQFPVFAERLTNMLGYEMVLPMKMGTEGVETALKVARKWVISMSCDNDATRGFGALLPGNLKVDFGDADSLENIFKLKLDSFLFEPIQGEAGVVIPPEGYLKAVRELSRSGKMLACDWEEVRPDMVILGKALGGGVIPVTSDVAMASLDVIEQEKLVERSASLGEELRIQLNEIKKQYPKYIKEVRGRGLFNAVEFNSESLSPVSAYDI
;
A
#
# COMPACT_ATOMS: atom_id res chain seq x y z
N MET A 1 -31.33 30.38 -10.87
CA MET A 1 -31.89 30.49 -9.50
C MET A 1 -32.52 29.20 -8.95
N ALA A 2 -33.10 28.31 -9.77
CA ALA A 2 -33.64 27.02 -9.28
C ALA A 2 -32.56 25.97 -8.91
N ALA A 3 -31.39 25.98 -9.56
CA ALA A 3 -30.26 25.10 -9.20
C ALA A 3 -29.60 25.47 -7.86
N MET A 4 -29.58 26.77 -7.51
CA MET A 4 -29.03 27.27 -6.24
C MET A 4 -29.88 26.86 -5.03
N ARG A 5 -31.21 26.74 -5.21
CA ARG A 5 -32.12 26.29 -4.13
C ARG A 5 -31.98 24.80 -3.81
N ARG A 6 -31.62 23.94 -4.78
CA ARG A 6 -31.36 22.52 -4.52
C ARG A 6 -30.03 22.27 -3.78
N LEU A 7 -29.01 23.10 -4.03
CA LEU A 7 -27.74 22.99 -3.32
C LEU A 7 -27.86 23.46 -1.85
N LEU A 8 -28.62 24.52 -1.59
CA LEU A 8 -28.84 25.03 -0.23
C LEU A 8 -29.76 24.13 0.63
N GLN A 9 -30.67 23.37 0.02
CA GLN A 9 -31.50 22.39 0.73
C GLN A 9 -30.72 21.14 1.19
N LEU A 10 -29.67 20.76 0.45
CA LEU A 10 -28.75 19.67 0.83
C LEU A 10 -27.78 20.08 1.95
N VAL A 11 -27.44 21.37 2.05
CA VAL A 11 -26.52 21.88 3.09
C VAL A 11 -27.25 22.18 4.41
N SER A 12 -28.54 22.57 4.38
CA SER A 12 -29.27 22.93 5.61
C SER A 12 -29.76 21.74 6.45
N THR A 13 -29.65 20.50 5.96
CA THR A 13 -29.99 19.29 6.75
C THR A 13 -28.80 18.70 7.50
N ALA A 14 -27.57 19.20 7.26
CA ALA A 14 -26.36 18.78 7.97
C ALA A 14 -26.05 19.59 9.24
N PHE A 15 -26.73 20.73 9.44
CA PHE A 15 -26.50 21.64 10.57
C PHE A 15 -27.70 21.63 11.53
N LEU A 16 -27.86 20.56 12.31
CA LEU A 16 -28.67 20.54 13.53
C LEU A 16 -28.39 19.23 14.27
N THR A 17 -27.35 19.23 15.12
CA THR A 17 -27.17 18.48 16.39
C THR A 17 -25.69 18.22 16.67
N VAL A 18 -24.97 19.29 17.04
CA VAL A 18 -23.75 19.18 17.85
C VAL A 18 -24.21 18.66 19.22
N GLY A 19 -24.17 17.34 19.41
CA GLY A 19 -24.60 16.68 20.65
C GLY A 19 -25.34 15.36 20.47
N ALA A 20 -25.73 14.96 19.25
CA ALA A 20 -26.29 13.64 19.00
C ALA A 20 -25.16 12.63 18.72
N ARG A 21 -25.18 11.48 19.40
CA ARG A 21 -24.44 10.29 18.96
C ARG A 21 -24.69 10.13 17.46
N ARG A 22 -23.65 10.20 16.63
CA ARG A 22 -23.77 9.88 15.19
C ARG A 22 -24.38 8.48 15.11
N SER A 23 -25.64 8.43 14.70
CA SER A 23 -26.33 7.19 14.38
C SER A 23 -25.64 6.62 13.15
N TYR A 24 -24.77 5.63 13.37
CA TYR A 24 -24.16 4.87 12.28
C TYR A 24 -25.25 4.04 11.61
N GLY A 25 -25.80 4.57 10.52
CA GLY A 25 -26.64 3.78 9.63
C GLY A 25 -25.87 2.54 9.16
N GLY A 26 -26.45 1.35 9.34
CA GLY A 26 -25.89 0.09 8.86
C GLY A 26 -24.99 -0.71 9.80
N LEU A 27 -24.54 -0.18 10.94
CA LEU A 27 -23.91 -1.05 11.95
C LEU A 27 -24.97 -1.99 12.54
N PRO A 28 -24.72 -3.30 12.68
CA PRO A 28 -25.59 -4.17 13.45
C PRO A 28 -25.79 -3.54 14.83
N GLN A 29 -27.03 -3.15 15.16
CA GLN A 29 -27.36 -2.61 16.48
C GLN A 29 -27.30 -3.75 17.51
N SER A 30 -26.08 -4.17 17.83
CA SER A 30 -25.85 -4.98 19.01
C SER A 30 -25.72 -4.01 20.19
N ASN A 31 -26.57 -4.17 21.21
CA ASN A 31 -26.43 -3.50 22.51
C ASN A 31 -25.17 -3.95 23.30
N SER A 32 -24.22 -4.65 22.66
CA SER A 32 -23.01 -5.15 23.29
C SER A 32 -21.89 -4.11 23.18
N LYS A 33 -21.09 -3.99 24.26
CA LYS A 33 -19.83 -3.22 24.22
C LYS A 33 -19.00 -3.68 23.02
N SER A 34 -18.35 -2.74 22.32
CA SER A 34 -17.41 -3.08 21.25
C SER A 34 -16.46 -4.18 21.72
N ALA A 35 -16.49 -5.33 21.04
CA ALA A 35 -15.60 -6.44 21.31
C ALA A 35 -14.21 -6.24 20.67
N SER A 36 -14.04 -5.18 19.86
CA SER A 36 -12.77 -4.82 19.23
C SER A 36 -12.06 -3.69 19.98
N SER A 37 -10.73 -3.70 19.93
CA SER A 37 -9.88 -2.64 20.46
C SER A 37 -9.93 -1.39 19.58
N PHE A 38 -9.80 -0.22 20.19
CA PHE A 38 -9.98 1.10 19.55
C PHE A 38 -8.70 1.67 18.91
N HIS A 39 -7.90 0.83 18.26
CA HIS A 39 -6.64 1.27 17.64
C HIS A 39 -6.81 1.86 16.23
N TYR A 40 -8.01 1.75 15.64
CA TYR A 40 -8.36 2.37 14.36
C TYR A 40 -9.48 3.42 14.53
N HIS A 41 -9.42 4.44 13.67
CA HIS A 41 -10.46 5.46 13.50
C HIS A 41 -11.00 5.39 12.06
N PRO A 42 -11.85 4.40 11.73
CA PRO A 42 -12.26 4.15 10.35
C PRO A 42 -13.18 5.26 9.82
N VAL A 43 -13.09 5.50 8.51
CA VAL A 43 -14.13 6.25 7.77
C VAL A 43 -15.47 5.53 8.01
N PRO A 44 -16.57 6.25 8.31
CA PRO A 44 -17.84 5.64 8.70
C PRO A 44 -18.61 5.05 7.50
N VAL A 45 -18.01 4.06 6.82
CA VAL A 45 -18.59 3.30 5.70
C VAL A 45 -18.43 1.81 6.00
N VAL A 46 -19.53 1.05 5.94
CA VAL A 46 -19.54 -0.39 6.24
C VAL A 46 -19.59 -1.17 4.93
N PHE A 47 -18.47 -1.76 4.51
CA PHE A 47 -18.42 -2.54 3.27
C PHE A 47 -19.26 -3.81 3.43
N SER A 48 -20.20 -4.05 2.51
CA SER A 48 -21.09 -5.22 2.52
C SER A 48 -20.86 -6.12 1.31
N ARG A 49 -20.59 -5.52 0.13
CA ARG A 49 -20.30 -6.25 -1.11
C ARG A 49 -19.28 -5.49 -1.94
N ALA A 50 -18.43 -6.20 -2.66
CA ALA A 50 -17.48 -5.62 -3.62
C ALA A 50 -17.43 -6.41 -4.92
N THR A 51 -17.20 -5.74 -6.05
CA THR A 51 -16.96 -6.36 -7.36
C THR A 51 -16.10 -5.42 -8.20
N GLY A 52 -14.92 -5.88 -8.63
CA GLY A 52 -13.93 -5.01 -9.26
C GLY A 52 -13.55 -3.84 -8.34
N SER A 53 -13.55 -2.62 -8.87
CA SER A 53 -13.30 -1.38 -8.11
C SER A 53 -14.55 -0.80 -7.45
N THR A 54 -15.69 -1.49 -7.48
CA THR A 54 -16.96 -0.99 -6.95
C THR A 54 -17.33 -1.69 -5.66
N ILE A 55 -17.71 -0.92 -4.64
CA ILE A 55 -18.19 -1.42 -3.36
C ILE A 55 -19.61 -0.93 -3.08
N TRP A 56 -20.34 -1.70 -2.27
CA TRP A 56 -21.65 -1.36 -1.75
C TRP A 56 -21.62 -1.48 -0.23
N ASP A 57 -22.19 -0.49 0.45
CA ASP A 57 -22.40 -0.58 1.89
C ASP A 57 -23.62 -1.43 2.27
N SER A 58 -23.84 -1.61 3.56
CA SER A 58 -25.00 -2.35 4.10
C SER A 58 -26.36 -1.73 3.76
N GLU A 59 -26.39 -0.45 3.38
CA GLU A 59 -27.60 0.26 2.96
C GLU A 59 -27.78 0.25 1.43
N GLY A 60 -26.86 -0.39 0.71
CA GLY A 60 -26.87 -0.50 -0.75
C GLY A 60 -26.29 0.71 -1.48
N LYS A 61 -25.71 1.69 -0.77
CA LYS A 61 -25.05 2.83 -1.41
C LYS A 61 -23.74 2.37 -2.05
N ARG A 62 -23.53 2.83 -3.28
CA ARG A 62 -22.41 2.44 -4.15
C ARG A 62 -21.26 3.44 -4.07
N TYR A 63 -20.02 2.93 -3.99
CA TYR A 63 -18.79 3.71 -4.01
C TYR A 63 -17.76 3.10 -4.98
N ILE A 64 -16.78 3.92 -5.39
CA ILE A 64 -15.60 3.45 -6.11
C ILE A 64 -14.45 3.40 -5.10
N ASP A 65 -13.79 2.26 -4.99
CA ASP A 65 -12.67 2.05 -4.08
C ASP A 65 -11.35 2.52 -4.71
N PHE A 66 -10.85 3.65 -4.23
CA PHE A 66 -9.53 4.21 -4.57
C PHE A 66 -8.44 3.84 -3.56
N LEU A 67 -8.78 3.13 -2.47
CA LEU A 67 -7.82 2.66 -1.48
C LEU A 67 -7.32 1.24 -1.80
N ALA A 68 -8.20 0.39 -2.36
CA ALA A 68 -7.89 -0.97 -2.79
C ALA A 68 -7.22 -1.81 -1.70
N ALA A 69 -7.64 -1.62 -0.44
CA ALA A 69 -7.03 -2.19 0.76
C ALA A 69 -5.49 -2.04 0.80
N TYR A 70 -4.99 -0.83 0.51
CA TYR A 70 -3.56 -0.51 0.40
C TYR A 70 -2.85 -1.32 -0.71
N SER A 71 -3.53 -1.53 -1.84
CA SER A 71 -3.04 -2.32 -2.99
C SER A 71 -2.98 -3.83 -2.76
N ALA A 72 -3.98 -4.41 -2.07
CA ALA A 72 -4.02 -5.84 -1.74
C ALA A 72 -5.06 -6.69 -2.50
N VAL A 73 -5.96 -6.09 -3.28
CA VAL A 73 -7.12 -6.80 -3.86
C VAL A 73 -6.93 -7.21 -5.32
N ASN A 74 -6.93 -8.52 -5.58
CA ASN A 74 -6.91 -9.15 -6.92
C ASN A 74 -8.03 -10.19 -7.06
N GLN A 75 -8.38 -10.57 -8.30
CA GLN A 75 -9.42 -11.59 -8.56
C GLN A 75 -8.86 -13.01 -8.44
N ILE A 76 -8.89 -13.58 -7.22
CA ILE A 76 -8.24 -14.86 -6.89
C ILE A 76 -9.17 -15.94 -6.32
N ILE A 77 -10.47 -15.66 -6.24
CA ILE A 77 -11.44 -16.50 -5.49
C ILE A 77 -11.48 -17.95 -5.99
N LYS A 78 -11.42 -18.15 -7.31
CA LYS A 78 -11.49 -19.48 -7.91
C LYS A 78 -10.28 -20.34 -7.51
N ALA A 79 -9.06 -19.82 -7.68
CA ALA A 79 -7.83 -20.51 -7.29
C ALA A 79 -7.82 -20.81 -5.78
N LEU A 80 -8.26 -19.85 -4.96
CA LEU A 80 -8.42 -20.06 -3.52
C LEU A 80 -9.35 -21.24 -3.21
N GLN A 81 -10.54 -21.30 -3.82
CA GLN A 81 -11.49 -22.38 -3.59
C GLN A 81 -10.90 -23.74 -3.98
N GLU A 82 -10.32 -23.84 -5.18
CA GLU A 82 -9.73 -25.08 -5.69
C GLU A 82 -8.58 -25.58 -4.81
N GLN A 83 -7.73 -24.69 -4.30
CA GLN A 83 -6.59 -25.08 -3.46
C GLN A 83 -7.02 -25.43 -2.03
N VAL A 84 -7.99 -24.71 -1.46
CA VAL A 84 -8.51 -24.99 -0.11
C VAL A 84 -9.19 -26.37 -0.05
N GLU A 85 -9.88 -26.79 -1.12
CA GLU A 85 -10.48 -28.12 -1.21
C GLU A 85 -9.44 -29.25 -1.28
N LYS A 86 -8.23 -28.96 -1.79
CA LYS A 86 -7.14 -29.94 -1.92
C LYS A 86 -6.28 -30.03 -0.66
N LEU A 87 -5.66 -28.92 -0.26
CA LEU A 87 -4.73 -28.87 0.86
C LEU A 87 -4.54 -27.42 1.32
N THR A 88 -4.76 -27.17 2.61
CA THR A 88 -4.66 -25.84 3.20
C THR A 88 -3.26 -25.53 3.76
N LEU A 89 -2.64 -26.49 4.44
CA LEU A 89 -1.35 -26.31 5.10
C LEU A 89 -0.61 -27.65 5.25
N SER A 90 0.65 -27.69 4.81
CA SER A 90 1.54 -28.84 5.05
C SER A 90 2.61 -28.58 6.12
N SER A 91 2.72 -27.36 6.67
CA SER A 91 3.93 -26.86 7.33
C SER A 91 5.18 -26.92 6.43
N ARG A 92 6.32 -26.45 6.94
CA ARG A 92 7.63 -26.57 6.26
C ARG A 92 8.37 -27.88 6.57
N ALA A 93 7.83 -28.72 7.46
CA ALA A 93 8.39 -30.03 7.75
C ALA A 93 8.14 -31.04 6.61
N PHE A 94 7.12 -30.80 5.79
CA PHE A 94 6.76 -31.62 4.65
C PHE A 94 6.83 -30.80 3.36
N TYR A 95 7.20 -31.47 2.27
CA TYR A 95 7.08 -30.89 0.93
C TYR A 95 5.59 -30.79 0.54
N ASN A 96 5.29 -29.83 -0.31
CA ASN A 96 4.04 -29.75 -1.07
C ASN A 96 4.36 -29.47 -2.53
N ASP A 97 3.40 -29.73 -3.39
CA ASP A 97 3.50 -29.65 -4.85
C ASP A 97 3.38 -28.22 -5.39
N GLN A 98 2.82 -27.27 -4.62
CA GLN A 98 2.63 -25.89 -5.07
C GLN A 98 3.84 -24.98 -4.84
N PHE A 99 4.57 -25.17 -3.73
CA PHE A 99 5.67 -24.28 -3.38
C PHE A 99 6.81 -24.25 -4.40
N PRO A 100 7.31 -25.39 -4.93
CA PRO A 100 8.39 -25.36 -5.92
C PRO A 100 8.01 -24.62 -7.20
N VAL A 101 6.77 -24.83 -7.69
CA VAL A 101 6.24 -24.18 -8.90
C VAL A 101 6.15 -22.67 -8.70
N PHE A 102 5.60 -22.23 -7.56
CA PHE A 102 5.54 -20.81 -7.20
C PHE A 102 6.94 -20.20 -7.08
N ALA A 103 7.86 -20.90 -6.41
CA ALA A 103 9.21 -20.42 -6.20
C ALA A 103 9.94 -20.20 -7.52
N GLU A 104 9.93 -21.21 -8.40
CA GLU A 104 10.57 -21.17 -9.72
C GLU A 104 10.01 -20.04 -10.59
N ARG A 105 8.69 -19.88 -10.64
CA ARG A 105 8.08 -18.78 -11.42
C ARG A 105 8.54 -17.42 -10.91
N LEU A 106 8.48 -17.20 -9.59
CA LEU A 106 8.82 -15.90 -9.01
C LEU A 106 10.31 -15.58 -9.19
N THR A 107 11.19 -16.56 -8.99
CA THR A 107 12.64 -16.40 -9.20
C THR A 107 12.96 -16.10 -10.66
N ASN A 108 12.32 -16.80 -11.61
CA ASN A 108 12.52 -16.57 -13.03
C ASN A 108 12.00 -15.20 -13.48
N MET A 109 10.82 -14.81 -12.99
CA MET A 109 10.19 -13.53 -13.35
C MET A 109 11.00 -12.32 -12.85
N LEU A 110 11.53 -12.38 -11.63
CA LEU A 110 12.28 -11.27 -11.02
C LEU A 110 13.80 -11.41 -11.22
N GLY A 111 14.25 -12.53 -11.78
CA GLY A 111 15.65 -12.88 -11.99
C GLY A 111 16.44 -13.11 -10.69
N TYR A 112 15.82 -13.50 -9.58
CA TYR A 112 16.51 -13.83 -8.32
C TYR A 112 16.77 -15.33 -8.20
N GLU A 113 17.73 -15.74 -7.37
CA GLU A 113 18.07 -17.16 -7.21
C GLU A 113 17.15 -17.90 -6.22
N MET A 114 16.59 -17.20 -5.25
CA MET A 114 15.84 -17.81 -4.15
C MET A 114 14.66 -16.94 -3.71
N VAL A 115 13.63 -17.59 -3.16
CA VAL A 115 12.51 -16.94 -2.47
C VAL A 115 12.30 -17.57 -1.10
N LEU A 116 11.99 -16.74 -0.11
CA LEU A 116 11.56 -17.15 1.21
C LEU A 116 10.18 -16.54 1.52
N PRO A 117 9.08 -17.30 1.40
CA PRO A 117 7.75 -16.77 1.65
C PRO A 117 7.51 -16.57 3.14
N MET A 118 6.89 -15.43 3.48
CA MET A 118 6.42 -15.06 4.82
C MET A 118 4.94 -14.71 4.79
N LYS A 119 4.29 -14.60 5.95
CA LYS A 119 2.86 -14.25 6.04
C LYS A 119 2.62 -12.77 5.87
N MET A 120 3.41 -11.95 6.57
CA MET A 120 3.21 -10.50 6.63
C MET A 120 4.41 -9.75 6.05
N GLY A 121 4.17 -8.53 5.55
CA GLY A 121 5.25 -7.64 5.09
C GLY A 121 6.29 -7.38 6.19
N THR A 122 5.85 -7.22 7.44
CA THR A 122 6.73 -7.06 8.61
C THR A 122 7.63 -8.28 8.83
N GLU A 123 7.12 -9.51 8.65
CA GLU A 123 7.97 -10.72 8.74
C GLU A 123 9.02 -10.76 7.62
N GLY A 124 8.67 -10.25 6.43
CA GLY A 124 9.61 -10.08 5.32
C GLY A 124 10.72 -9.09 5.66
N VAL A 125 10.36 -7.94 6.25
CA VAL A 125 11.32 -6.94 6.75
C VAL A 125 12.22 -7.56 7.83
N GLU A 126 11.65 -8.13 8.89
CA GLU A 126 12.40 -8.77 9.98
C GLU A 126 13.35 -9.86 9.46
N THR A 127 12.90 -10.65 8.48
CA THR A 127 13.74 -11.67 7.85
C THR A 127 14.90 -11.05 7.08
N ALA A 128 14.66 -9.99 6.30
CA ALA A 128 15.72 -9.28 5.61
C ALA A 128 16.75 -8.67 6.58
N LEU A 129 16.28 -8.07 7.68
CA LEU A 129 17.17 -7.53 8.72
C LEU A 129 18.03 -8.64 9.35
N LYS A 130 17.44 -9.81 9.63
CA LYS A 130 18.18 -10.96 10.17
C LYS A 130 19.21 -11.54 9.19
N VAL A 131 18.94 -11.48 7.89
CA VAL A 131 19.92 -11.87 6.85
C VAL A 131 21.06 -10.85 6.78
N ALA A 132 20.75 -9.56 6.84
CA ALA A 132 21.73 -8.48 6.70
C ALA A 132 22.60 -8.25 7.95
N ARG A 133 22.14 -8.62 9.15
CA ARG A 133 22.83 -8.54 10.47
C ARG A 133 23.15 -7.12 10.99
N LYS A 134 23.54 -6.16 10.13
CA LYS A 134 23.66 -4.72 10.43
C LYS A 134 23.04 -3.89 9.33
N TRP A 135 22.24 -2.88 9.68
CA TRP A 135 21.43 -2.16 8.70
C TRP A 135 21.14 -0.71 9.07
N VAL A 136 20.79 0.05 8.03
CA VAL A 136 20.27 1.42 8.07
C VAL A 136 18.86 1.41 7.50
N ILE A 137 17.96 2.21 8.07
CA ILE A 137 16.56 2.26 7.63
C ILE A 137 16.25 3.68 7.12
N SER A 138 15.73 3.77 5.89
CA SER A 138 15.03 4.95 5.36
C SER A 138 13.63 4.55 4.90
N MET A 139 12.78 4.30 5.90
CA MET A 139 11.35 4.03 5.74
C MET A 139 10.57 5.08 6.53
N SER A 140 9.25 5.18 6.34
CA SER A 140 8.41 6.11 7.10
C SER A 140 8.67 5.98 8.60
N CYS A 141 9.24 7.03 9.21
CA CYS A 141 9.66 7.06 10.61
C CYS A 141 8.67 7.88 11.43
N ASP A 142 7.43 7.41 11.54
CA ASP A 142 6.46 8.03 12.43
C ASP A 142 6.86 7.81 13.89
N ASN A 143 7.06 8.89 14.64
CA ASN A 143 7.38 8.81 16.07
C ASN A 143 6.25 8.17 16.87
N ASP A 144 5.00 8.31 16.43
CA ASP A 144 3.86 7.70 17.10
C ASP A 144 3.88 6.18 17.00
N ALA A 145 4.46 5.63 15.93
CA ALA A 145 4.61 4.18 15.74
C ALA A 145 5.61 3.53 16.73
N THR A 146 6.45 4.33 17.40
CA THR A 146 7.49 3.82 18.32
C THR A 146 7.31 4.29 19.77
N ARG A 147 6.44 5.28 20.00
CA ARG A 147 6.19 5.86 21.32
C ARG A 147 5.61 4.81 22.27
N GLY A 148 6.24 4.63 23.43
CA GLY A 148 5.77 3.71 24.48
C GLY A 148 6.20 2.25 24.30
N PHE A 149 6.94 1.91 23.25
CA PHE A 149 7.45 0.56 22.98
C PHE A 149 8.95 0.37 23.31
N GLY A 150 9.55 1.32 24.02
CA GLY A 150 10.98 1.31 24.35
C GLY A 150 11.36 0.24 25.40
N ALA A 151 12.60 -0.24 25.42
CA ALA A 151 13.71 0.11 24.54
C ALA A 151 13.64 -0.62 23.18
N LEU A 152 13.88 0.12 22.09
CA LEU A 152 13.92 -0.45 20.74
C LEU A 152 15.25 -1.16 20.47
N LEU A 153 15.30 -1.93 19.38
CA LEU A 153 16.52 -2.60 18.95
C LEU A 153 17.65 -1.56 18.74
N PRO A 154 18.81 -1.73 19.39
CA PRO A 154 19.93 -0.80 19.25
C PRO A 154 20.64 -0.98 17.90
N GLY A 155 21.35 0.07 17.45
CA GLY A 155 22.16 0.02 16.22
C GLY A 155 21.44 0.45 14.94
N ASN A 156 20.17 0.85 15.04
CA ASN A 156 19.43 1.42 13.91
C ASN A 156 19.86 2.87 13.65
N LEU A 157 20.43 3.14 12.48
CA LEU A 157 20.63 4.50 11.98
C LEU A 157 19.50 4.87 11.02
N LYS A 158 19.09 6.13 11.06
CA LYS A 158 18.05 6.71 10.21
C LYS A 158 18.69 7.73 9.28
N VAL A 159 18.19 7.77 8.05
CA VAL A 159 18.55 8.78 7.05
C VAL A 159 17.27 9.27 6.39
N ASP A 160 17.22 10.59 6.15
CA ASP A 160 16.09 11.21 5.49
C ASP A 160 15.95 10.67 4.07
N PHE A 161 14.70 10.46 3.66
CA PHE A 161 14.40 9.89 2.36
C PHE A 161 14.81 10.85 1.24
N GLY A 162 15.58 10.36 0.26
CA GLY A 162 16.10 11.17 -0.83
C GLY A 162 17.45 11.87 -0.55
N ASP A 163 18.01 11.76 0.65
CA ASP A 163 19.32 12.35 1.00
C ASP A 163 20.46 11.37 0.71
N ALA A 164 20.99 11.42 -0.52
CA ALA A 164 22.09 10.57 -0.97
C ALA A 164 23.41 10.90 -0.25
N ASP A 165 23.67 12.17 0.08
CA ASP A 165 24.91 12.62 0.70
C ASP A 165 25.02 12.11 2.14
N SER A 166 23.93 12.22 2.91
CA SER A 166 23.87 11.65 4.27
C SER A 166 23.98 10.13 4.24
N LEU A 167 23.36 9.47 3.26
CA LEU A 167 23.47 8.02 3.08
C LEU A 167 24.93 7.60 2.84
N GLU A 168 25.64 8.28 1.94
CA GLU A 168 27.06 8.02 1.65
C GLU A 168 27.93 8.16 2.91
N ASN A 169 27.68 9.20 3.70
CA ASN A 169 28.40 9.43 4.96
C ASN A 169 28.13 8.35 6.01
N ILE A 170 26.90 7.85 6.07
CA ILE A 170 26.50 6.76 6.95
C ILE A 170 27.20 5.45 6.53
N PHE A 171 27.29 5.14 5.23
CA PHE A 171 28.01 3.95 4.76
C PHE A 171 29.50 3.95 5.11
N LYS A 172 30.14 5.12 5.21
CA LYS A 172 31.53 5.25 5.70
C LYS A 172 31.70 4.74 7.14
N LEU A 173 30.61 4.62 7.91
CA LEU A 173 30.60 4.08 9.29
C LEU A 173 30.56 2.54 9.36
N LYS A 174 30.83 1.82 8.25
CA LYS A 174 30.85 0.33 8.15
C LYS A 174 29.49 -0.32 8.42
N LEU A 175 28.47 0.14 7.71
CA LEU A 175 27.15 -0.50 7.70
C LEU A 175 27.05 -1.46 6.52
N ASP A 176 26.41 -2.60 6.76
CA ASP A 176 26.42 -3.72 5.83
C ASP A 176 25.18 -3.73 4.91
N SER A 177 24.15 -2.93 5.20
CA SER A 177 22.92 -2.87 4.40
C SER A 177 22.10 -1.61 4.58
N PHE A 178 21.25 -1.33 3.58
CA PHE A 178 20.30 -0.22 3.56
C PHE A 178 18.91 -0.71 3.15
N LEU A 179 17.93 -0.53 4.03
CA LEU A 179 16.53 -0.86 3.79
C LEU A 179 15.76 0.43 3.46
N PHE A 180 15.10 0.44 2.29
CA PHE A 180 14.35 1.60 1.83
C PHE A 180 13.12 1.18 1.00
N GLU A 181 12.16 2.09 0.89
CA GLU A 181 11.04 1.98 -0.05
C GLU A 181 11.37 2.79 -1.31
N PRO A 182 11.22 2.26 -2.54
CA PRO A 182 11.48 3.05 -3.76
C PRO A 182 10.56 4.27 -3.91
N ILE A 183 9.37 4.21 -3.32
CA ILE A 183 8.43 5.31 -3.12
C ILE A 183 7.86 5.12 -1.72
N GLN A 184 7.98 6.11 -0.83
CA GLN A 184 7.42 5.96 0.52
C GLN A 184 5.90 6.14 0.48
N GLY A 185 5.17 5.07 0.78
CA GLY A 185 3.71 5.08 0.69
C GLY A 185 3.06 5.83 1.85
N GLU A 186 3.30 5.35 3.07
CA GLU A 186 2.69 5.88 4.30
C GLU A 186 3.13 7.32 4.60
N ALA A 187 4.29 7.76 4.08
CA ALA A 187 4.74 9.15 4.16
C ALA A 187 3.98 10.11 3.21
N GLY A 188 2.95 9.62 2.50
CA GLY A 188 2.15 10.39 1.58
C GLY A 188 2.62 10.30 0.12
N VAL A 189 2.98 9.10 -0.34
CA VAL A 189 3.43 8.82 -1.72
C VAL A 189 4.57 9.76 -2.13
N VAL A 190 5.66 9.70 -1.37
CA VAL A 190 6.84 10.55 -1.59
C VAL A 190 7.69 9.93 -2.71
N ILE A 191 7.80 10.65 -3.83
CA ILE A 191 8.66 10.27 -4.96
C ILE A 191 10.09 10.74 -4.65
N PRO A 192 11.12 9.87 -4.75
CA PRO A 192 12.49 10.30 -4.50
C PRO A 192 13.00 11.27 -5.58
N PRO A 193 14.04 12.07 -5.28
CA PRO A 193 14.74 12.85 -6.29
C PRO A 193 15.28 11.97 -7.42
N GLU A 194 15.34 12.52 -8.64
CA GLU A 194 15.86 11.78 -9.79
C GLU A 194 17.30 11.32 -9.55
N GLY A 195 17.58 10.04 -9.84
CA GLY A 195 18.89 9.44 -9.68
C GLY A 195 19.20 8.98 -8.26
N TYR A 196 18.33 9.25 -7.29
CA TYR A 196 18.50 8.76 -5.91
C TYR A 196 18.57 7.23 -5.88
N LEU A 197 17.69 6.52 -6.59
CA LEU A 197 17.70 5.06 -6.58
C LEU A 197 18.95 4.51 -7.27
N LYS A 198 19.44 5.19 -8.30
CA LYS A 198 20.70 4.83 -8.97
C LYS A 198 21.91 5.00 -8.05
N ALA A 199 21.97 6.12 -7.34
CA ALA A 199 23.00 6.40 -6.34
C ALA A 199 23.05 5.33 -5.26
N VAL A 200 21.91 4.70 -4.95
CA VAL A 200 21.82 3.59 -4.01
C VAL A 200 22.43 2.28 -4.54
N ARG A 201 22.66 2.09 -5.87
CA ARG A 201 22.83 0.70 -6.35
C ARG A 201 23.58 0.35 -7.65
N GLU A 202 23.60 1.17 -8.70
CA GLU A 202 24.08 0.80 -10.08
C GLU A 202 24.18 -0.70 -10.50
N LEU A 203 23.14 -1.21 -11.21
CA LEU A 203 23.20 -1.96 -12.50
C LEU A 203 21.89 -2.74 -12.82
N SER A 204 21.45 -2.61 -14.09
CA SER A 204 20.72 -3.56 -14.98
C SER A 204 19.17 -3.59 -15.08
N ARG A 205 18.69 -3.04 -16.21
CA ARG A 205 17.85 -3.53 -17.36
C ARG A 205 16.43 -4.16 -17.24
N SER A 206 15.55 -3.48 -18.01
CA SER A 206 14.39 -3.83 -18.87
C SER A 206 13.07 -4.33 -18.28
N GLY A 207 12.02 -3.50 -18.47
CA GLY A 207 10.62 -3.74 -18.08
C GLY A 207 10.35 -3.23 -16.66
N LYS A 208 9.35 -2.37 -16.45
CA LYS A 208 9.09 -1.76 -15.13
C LYS A 208 8.05 -2.53 -14.34
N MET A 209 8.45 -3.63 -13.70
CA MET A 209 7.58 -4.43 -12.83
C MET A 209 7.57 -3.86 -11.41
N LEU A 210 8.74 -3.54 -10.88
CA LEU A 210 8.95 -2.97 -9.56
C LEU A 210 9.12 -1.45 -9.64
N ALA A 211 8.84 -0.76 -8.53
CA ALA A 211 9.02 0.69 -8.46
C ALA A 211 10.49 1.12 -8.68
N CYS A 212 11.46 0.29 -8.29
CA CYS A 212 12.89 0.52 -8.53
C CYS A 212 13.31 0.34 -9.99
N ASP A 213 12.58 -0.43 -10.78
CA ASP A 213 12.86 -0.63 -12.21
C ASP A 213 12.68 0.68 -13.00
N TRP A 214 11.96 1.66 -12.45
CA TRP A 214 11.84 2.98 -13.05
C TRP A 214 13.17 3.70 -13.27
N GLU A 215 14.17 3.36 -12.46
CA GLU A 215 15.54 3.89 -12.54
C GLU A 215 16.58 2.80 -12.86
N GLU A 216 16.13 1.62 -13.32
CA GLU A 216 16.99 0.47 -13.68
C GLU A 216 17.87 -0.03 -12.53
N VAL A 217 17.27 -0.12 -11.35
CA VAL A 217 17.93 -0.48 -10.10
C VAL A 217 17.47 -1.87 -9.65
N ARG A 218 18.42 -2.80 -9.42
CA ARG A 218 18.11 -4.22 -9.15
C ARG A 218 18.50 -4.71 -7.75
N PRO A 219 17.62 -4.63 -6.71
CA PRO A 219 17.65 -5.25 -5.37
C PRO A 219 18.68 -6.34 -5.03
N ASP A 220 19.33 -6.37 -3.86
CA ASP A 220 20.08 -7.59 -3.42
C ASP A 220 19.05 -8.54 -2.84
N MET A 221 18.09 -7.95 -2.14
CA MET A 221 16.87 -8.56 -1.66
C MET A 221 15.69 -7.66 -2.03
N VAL A 222 14.58 -8.28 -2.40
CA VAL A 222 13.30 -7.60 -2.61
C VAL A 222 12.29 -8.19 -1.65
N ILE A 223 11.59 -7.32 -0.93
CA ILE A 223 10.48 -7.72 -0.05
C ILE A 223 9.19 -7.45 -0.80
N LEU A 224 8.41 -8.51 -1.00
CA LEU A 224 7.10 -8.44 -1.63
C LEU A 224 6.01 -8.82 -0.63
N GLY A 225 4.82 -8.22 -0.78
CA GLY A 225 3.68 -8.47 0.09
C GLY A 225 2.38 -7.99 -0.55
N LYS A 226 1.36 -7.75 0.28
CA LYS A 226 0.05 -7.23 -0.14
C LYS A 226 -0.58 -8.03 -1.28
N ALA A 227 -0.56 -7.53 -2.52
CA ALA A 227 -1.16 -8.15 -3.71
C ALA A 227 -0.71 -9.61 -4.01
N LEU A 228 0.40 -10.06 -3.44
CA LEU A 228 0.91 -11.43 -3.58
C LEU A 228 0.27 -12.47 -2.64
N GLY A 229 -0.67 -12.09 -1.76
CA GLY A 229 -1.62 -13.04 -1.19
C GLY A 229 -1.26 -13.82 0.08
N GLY A 230 -0.17 -13.50 0.81
CA GLY A 230 0.07 -13.87 2.24
C GLY A 230 0.28 -15.35 2.62
N GLY A 231 1.45 -15.68 3.19
CA GLY A 231 2.10 -17.01 3.36
C GLY A 231 1.55 -18.13 4.28
N VAL A 232 0.36 -18.65 4.03
CA VAL A 232 -0.04 -20.04 4.35
C VAL A 232 0.12 -20.95 3.12
N ILE A 233 1.25 -21.65 3.03
CA ILE A 233 1.56 -22.57 1.92
C ILE A 233 0.88 -23.94 2.16
N PRO A 234 0.23 -24.56 1.16
CA PRO A 234 0.26 -24.26 -0.28
C PRO A 234 -0.78 -23.27 -0.81
N VAL A 235 -1.79 -22.89 -0.01
CA VAL A 235 -2.87 -21.98 -0.46
C VAL A 235 -2.33 -20.69 -1.05
N THR A 236 -1.35 -20.07 -0.40
CA THR A 236 -0.74 -18.84 -0.90
C THR A 236 -0.01 -19.03 -2.21
N SER A 237 0.63 -20.18 -2.43
CA SER A 237 1.39 -20.40 -3.66
C SER A 237 0.45 -20.38 -4.85
N ASP A 238 -0.69 -21.08 -4.77
CA ASP A 238 -1.67 -21.10 -5.84
C ASP A 238 -2.40 -19.75 -6.01
N VAL A 239 -2.76 -19.12 -4.89
CA VAL A 239 -3.35 -17.76 -4.89
C VAL A 239 -2.39 -16.73 -5.49
N ALA A 240 -1.11 -16.78 -5.14
CA ALA A 240 -0.09 -15.88 -5.67
C ALA A 240 0.13 -16.13 -7.17
N MET A 241 0.14 -17.39 -7.61
CA MET A 241 0.21 -17.76 -9.02
C MET A 241 -0.96 -17.17 -9.81
N ALA A 242 -2.19 -17.31 -9.30
CA ALA A 242 -3.37 -16.72 -9.91
C ALA A 242 -3.32 -15.18 -9.94
N SER A 243 -2.83 -14.53 -8.88
CA SER A 243 -2.57 -13.09 -8.88
C SER A 243 -1.58 -12.68 -9.98
N LEU A 244 -0.47 -13.42 -10.13
CA LEU A 244 0.54 -13.15 -11.16
C LEU A 244 -0.04 -13.36 -12.56
N ASP A 245 -0.83 -14.42 -12.78
CA ASP A 245 -1.52 -14.67 -14.04
C ASP A 245 -2.43 -13.50 -14.42
N VAL A 246 -3.21 -12.97 -13.47
CA VAL A 246 -4.07 -11.81 -13.72
C VAL A 246 -3.26 -10.58 -14.08
N ILE A 247 -2.15 -10.31 -13.38
CA ILE A 247 -1.28 -9.18 -13.67
C ILE A 247 -0.75 -9.24 -15.10
N GLU A 248 -0.29 -10.41 -15.55
CA GLU A 248 0.26 -10.64 -16.89
C GLU A 248 -0.82 -10.65 -17.97
N GLN A 249 -1.88 -11.44 -17.80
CA GLN A 249 -2.93 -11.64 -18.80
C GLN A 249 -3.74 -10.37 -19.04
N GLU A 250 -4.05 -9.62 -17.98
CA GLU A 250 -4.78 -8.35 -18.08
C GLU A 250 -3.87 -7.13 -18.32
N LYS A 251 -2.54 -7.34 -18.45
CA LYS A 251 -1.56 -6.27 -18.66
C LYS A 251 -1.71 -5.13 -17.65
N LEU A 252 -1.83 -5.51 -16.37
CA LEU A 252 -2.16 -4.56 -15.31
C LEU A 252 -1.05 -3.54 -15.07
N VAL A 253 0.21 -3.88 -15.38
CA VAL A 253 1.35 -2.96 -15.28
C VAL A 253 1.20 -1.81 -16.27
N GLU A 254 0.96 -2.12 -17.54
CA GLU A 254 0.77 -1.14 -18.61
C GLU A 254 -0.50 -0.32 -18.39
N ARG A 255 -1.57 -0.99 -17.97
CA ARG A 255 -2.84 -0.34 -17.62
C ARG A 255 -2.66 0.62 -16.45
N SER A 256 -1.91 0.24 -15.42
CA SER A 256 -1.60 1.10 -14.28
C SER A 256 -0.80 2.34 -14.71
N ALA A 257 0.18 2.18 -15.60
CA ALA A 257 0.93 3.30 -16.15
C ALA A 257 0.03 4.28 -16.93
N SER A 258 -0.79 3.76 -17.84
CA SER A 258 -1.68 4.58 -18.69
C SER A 258 -2.76 5.30 -17.87
N LEU A 259 -3.51 4.56 -17.04
CA LEU A 259 -4.60 5.14 -16.25
C LEU A 259 -4.09 6.07 -15.15
N GLY A 260 -2.92 5.77 -14.58
CA GLY A 260 -2.25 6.63 -13.64
C GLY A 260 -1.93 8.01 -14.22
N GLU A 261 -1.45 8.04 -15.46
CA GLU A 261 -1.16 9.29 -16.16
C GLU A 261 -2.44 10.09 -16.42
N GLU A 262 -3.47 9.44 -16.95
CA GLU A 262 -4.77 10.07 -17.18
C GLU A 262 -5.37 10.64 -15.89
N LEU A 263 -5.33 9.87 -14.80
CA LEU A 263 -5.80 10.32 -13.49
C LEU A 263 -5.05 11.57 -13.02
N ARG A 264 -3.72 11.58 -13.12
CA ARG A 264 -2.92 12.75 -12.73
C ARG A 264 -3.21 13.96 -13.60
N ILE A 265 -3.48 13.80 -14.90
CA ILE A 265 -3.90 14.92 -15.77
C ILE A 265 -5.18 15.53 -15.24
N GLN A 266 -6.20 14.71 -14.96
CA GLN A 266 -7.49 15.19 -14.44
C GLN A 266 -7.36 15.86 -13.06
N LEU A 267 -6.59 15.27 -12.15
CA LEU A 267 -6.33 15.83 -10.83
C LEU A 267 -5.60 17.18 -10.91
N ASN A 268 -4.68 17.35 -11.88
CA ASN A 268 -4.01 18.62 -12.10
C ASN A 268 -4.96 19.69 -12.66
N GLU A 269 -5.96 19.34 -13.46
CA GLU A 269 -7.01 20.29 -13.86
C GLU A 269 -7.86 20.73 -12.66
N ILE A 270 -8.17 19.82 -11.73
CA ILE A 270 -8.87 20.17 -10.49
C ILE A 270 -7.98 21.09 -9.62
N LYS A 271 -6.68 20.79 -9.52
CA LYS A 271 -5.71 21.67 -8.83
C LYS A 271 -5.71 23.08 -9.39
N LYS A 272 -5.76 23.25 -10.72
CA LYS A 272 -5.84 24.58 -11.36
C LYS A 272 -7.11 25.34 -10.98
N GLN A 273 -8.22 24.63 -10.75
CA GLN A 273 -9.49 25.23 -10.32
C GLN A 273 -9.48 25.57 -8.82
N TYR A 274 -8.78 24.79 -8.00
CA TYR A 274 -8.72 24.94 -6.53
C TYR A 274 -7.29 25.05 -5.98
N PRO A 275 -6.46 25.99 -6.49
CA PRO A 275 -5.04 26.06 -6.15
C PRO A 275 -4.77 26.47 -4.70
N LYS A 276 -5.76 27.09 -4.05
CA LYS A 276 -5.71 27.43 -2.62
C LYS A 276 -5.78 26.18 -1.74
N TYR A 277 -6.50 25.15 -2.17
CA TYR A 277 -6.77 23.96 -1.37
C TYR A 277 -5.84 22.79 -1.74
N ILE A 278 -5.50 22.64 -3.02
CA ILE A 278 -4.64 21.56 -3.50
C ILE A 278 -3.21 22.09 -3.69
N LYS A 279 -2.30 21.64 -2.83
CA LYS A 279 -0.88 21.99 -2.86
C LYS A 279 -0.16 21.24 -3.97
N GLU A 280 -0.35 19.93 -4.05
CA GLU A 280 0.38 19.07 -4.99
C GLU A 280 -0.44 17.85 -5.43
N VAL A 281 -0.17 17.38 -6.65
CA VAL A 281 -0.59 16.07 -7.16
C VAL A 281 0.67 15.34 -7.60
N ARG A 282 0.92 14.15 -7.07
CA ARG A 282 2.13 13.36 -7.35
C ARG A 282 1.82 11.86 -7.38
N GLY A 283 2.68 11.08 -8.02
CA GLY A 283 2.53 9.62 -8.08
C GLY A 283 3.27 8.96 -9.24
N ARG A 284 3.24 7.63 -9.28
CA ARG A 284 3.70 6.81 -10.41
C ARG A 284 2.72 5.66 -10.64
N GLY A 285 2.35 5.40 -11.89
CA GLY A 285 1.25 4.48 -12.21
C GLY A 285 -0.03 4.87 -11.46
N LEU A 286 -0.81 3.90 -10.99
CA LEU A 286 -1.99 4.14 -10.15
C LEU A 286 -1.68 4.45 -8.67
N PHE A 287 -0.41 4.52 -8.27
CA PHE A 287 -0.03 4.94 -6.92
C PHE A 287 0.13 6.47 -6.87
N ASN A 288 -0.93 7.17 -6.48
CA ASN A 288 -1.03 8.63 -6.54
C ASN A 288 -1.49 9.23 -5.22
N ALA A 289 -1.10 10.48 -4.97
CA ALA A 289 -1.56 11.28 -3.84
C ALA A 289 -1.92 12.71 -4.28
N VAL A 290 -2.85 13.29 -3.54
CA VAL A 290 -3.19 14.71 -3.58
C VAL A 290 -2.87 15.30 -2.22
N GLU A 291 -1.93 16.23 -2.17
CA GLU A 291 -1.60 16.95 -0.96
C GLU A 291 -2.44 18.23 -0.87
N PHE A 292 -3.10 18.41 0.26
CA PHE A 292 -3.91 19.58 0.52
C PHE A 292 -3.21 20.60 1.43
N ASN A 293 -3.58 21.87 1.30
CA ASN A 293 -3.18 22.93 2.23
C ASN A 293 -4.08 22.88 3.49
N SER A 294 -3.52 22.40 4.60
CA SER A 294 -4.23 22.23 5.88
C SER A 294 -4.74 23.56 6.46
N GLU A 295 -3.99 24.64 6.34
CA GLU A 295 -4.40 25.97 6.82
C GLU A 295 -5.64 26.48 6.06
N SER A 296 -5.66 26.26 4.75
CA SER A 296 -6.79 26.67 3.89
C SER A 296 -8.01 25.77 4.05
N LEU A 297 -7.81 24.51 4.45
CA LEU A 297 -8.88 23.54 4.72
C LEU A 297 -9.52 23.71 6.11
N SER A 298 -8.79 24.27 7.07
CA SER A 298 -9.26 24.46 8.44
C SER A 298 -10.64 25.13 8.49
N PRO A 299 -11.61 24.61 9.28
CA PRO A 299 -11.45 23.60 10.34
C PRO A 299 -11.63 22.14 9.87
N VAL A 300 -11.71 21.89 8.56
CA VAL A 300 -11.97 20.57 7.96
C VAL A 300 -10.64 19.89 7.62
N SER A 301 -10.57 18.56 7.73
CA SER A 301 -9.39 17.79 7.34
C SER A 301 -9.53 17.19 5.95
N ALA A 302 -8.43 16.72 5.35
CA ALA A 302 -8.48 16.00 4.09
C ALA A 302 -9.30 14.69 4.17
N TYR A 303 -9.48 14.11 5.37
CA TYR A 303 -10.29 12.91 5.59
C TYR A 303 -11.80 13.18 5.61
N ASP A 304 -12.20 14.44 5.73
CA ASP A 304 -13.60 14.85 5.75
C ASP A 304 -14.15 15.18 4.35
N ILE A 305 -13.28 15.23 3.33
CA ILE A 305 -13.61 15.53 1.92
C ILE A 305 -13.73 14.21 1.14
#